data_AF-A0A6G1RAT6-F1
#
_entry.id   AF-A0A6G1RAT6-F1
#
_cell.length_a   1.000
_cell.length_b   1.000
_cell.length_c   1.000
_cell.angle_alpha   90.00
_cell.angle_beta   90.00
_cell.angle_gamma   90.00
#
_symmetry.space_group_name_H-M   'P 1'
#
loop_
_entity.id
_entity.type
_entity.pdbx_description
1 polymer ?
#
loop_
_entity_poly.entity_id
_entity_poly.type
_entity_poly.pdbx_seq_one_letter_code
_entity_poly.pdbx_strand_id
1 'polypeptide(L)'
;MSADEEELKVPEEMFKDVKFFVVGDIDPKVIQLLKAGKAKEVSYNALASHIISEDGDNPEVGESREVFDLPVVKPSWVILSVRCGTLLPVNGFSPESCQIFFGVTACLSQVSSEDRSSLWALITFYGGNCQLSLNNKCTHLIVPEPKGEKYECACKRDRIKIVTPDWVLDSIADKTKKEETPYHPRLIIYEEEEEEEEEEEEEAEHEEQDSQNEAST
;
A
#
# COMPACT_ATOMS: atom_id res chain seq x y z
N MET A 1 23.14 16.66 5.24
CA MET A 1 22.88 17.36 3.96
C MET A 1 22.19 16.33 3.08
N SER A 2 20.92 16.58 2.78
CA SER A 2 19.95 15.58 2.33
C SER A 2 20.17 15.21 0.88
N ALA A 3 20.36 13.92 0.62
CA ALA A 3 20.47 13.35 -0.73
C ALA A 3 19.06 13.03 -1.24
N ASP A 4 18.34 14.02 -1.77
CA ASP A 4 17.05 13.82 -2.49
C ASP A 4 16.70 15.04 -3.38
N GLU A 5 17.71 15.71 -3.94
CA GLU A 5 17.54 16.65 -5.06
C GLU A 5 17.98 15.95 -6.35
N GLU A 6 17.37 14.81 -6.68
CA GLU A 6 17.38 14.38 -8.08
C GLU A 6 16.60 15.43 -8.87
N GLU A 7 17.28 16.11 -9.80
CA GLU A 7 16.66 16.94 -10.81
C GLU A 7 15.70 16.07 -11.63
N LEU A 8 14.42 16.08 -11.23
CA LEU A 8 13.35 15.39 -11.93
C LEU A 8 13.20 16.02 -13.33
N LYS A 9 13.83 15.40 -14.33
CA LYS A 9 13.67 15.77 -15.75
C LYS A 9 12.29 15.32 -16.24
N VAL A 10 11.37 16.27 -16.31
CA VAL A 10 10.07 16.05 -16.93
C VAL A 10 10.23 16.02 -18.45
N PRO A 11 9.78 14.97 -19.15
CA PRO A 11 9.71 14.98 -20.60
C PRO A 11 8.80 16.11 -21.07
N GLU A 12 9.25 16.88 -22.08
CA GLU A 12 8.61 18.13 -22.51
C GLU A 12 7.15 18.02 -22.96
N GLU A 13 6.58 16.83 -23.13
CA GLU A 13 5.20 16.63 -23.62
C GLU A 13 4.43 15.62 -22.75
N MET A 14 4.93 15.28 -21.56
CA MET A 14 4.34 14.26 -20.69
C MET A 14 2.90 14.57 -20.27
N PHE A 15 2.59 15.83 -19.97
CA PHE A 15 1.31 16.27 -19.46
C PHE A 15 0.55 17.16 -20.45
N LYS A 16 0.89 17.13 -21.75
CA LYS A 16 0.30 18.02 -22.78
C LYS A 16 -1.23 17.97 -22.86
N ASP A 17 -1.82 16.80 -22.58
CA ASP A 17 -3.26 16.56 -22.63
C ASP A 17 -3.93 16.82 -21.27
N VAL A 18 -3.14 17.12 -20.23
CA VAL A 18 -3.60 17.34 -18.87
C VAL A 18 -3.91 18.82 -18.66
N LYS A 19 -5.19 19.12 -18.49
CA LYS A 19 -5.68 20.36 -17.91
C LYS A 19 -5.92 20.14 -16.43
N PHE A 20 -5.21 20.83 -15.54
CA PHE A 20 -5.31 20.59 -14.10
C PHE A 20 -5.90 21.80 -13.37
N PHE A 21 -6.68 21.52 -12.34
CA PHE A 21 -7.17 22.49 -11.37
C PHE A 21 -6.67 22.08 -9.98
N VAL A 22 -6.11 23.03 -9.23
CA VAL A 22 -5.52 22.76 -7.91
C VAL A 22 -6.52 23.17 -6.84
N VAL A 23 -6.77 22.27 -5.88
CA VAL A 23 -7.66 22.51 -4.75
C VAL A 23 -6.87 22.35 -3.45
N GLY A 24 -6.82 23.42 -2.65
CA GLY A 24 -6.11 23.45 -1.37
C GLY A 24 -4.65 23.92 -1.48
N ASP A 25 -3.86 23.65 -0.44
CA ASP A 25 -2.44 24.02 -0.35
C ASP A 25 -1.57 22.90 -0.92
N ILE A 26 -1.15 23.05 -2.17
CA ILE A 26 -0.30 22.10 -2.88
C ILE A 26 1.10 22.69 -3.07
N ASP A 27 2.12 21.84 -2.87
CA ASP A 27 3.52 22.21 -3.03
C ASP A 27 3.77 22.85 -4.43
N PRO A 28 4.31 24.09 -4.49
CA PRO A 28 4.64 24.76 -5.74
C PRO A 28 5.52 23.95 -6.69
N LYS A 29 6.34 23.03 -6.16
CA LYS A 29 7.17 22.12 -6.95
C LYS A 29 6.33 21.23 -7.86
N VAL A 30 5.17 20.77 -7.40
CA VAL A 30 4.26 19.92 -8.18
C VAL A 30 3.68 20.69 -9.36
N ILE A 31 3.30 21.96 -9.13
CA ILE A 31 2.80 22.86 -10.17
C ILE A 31 3.89 23.15 -11.20
N GLN A 32 5.15 23.34 -10.77
CA GLN A 32 6.28 23.49 -11.67
C GLN A 32 6.50 22.25 -12.55
N LEU A 33 6.44 21.05 -11.97
CA LEU A 33 6.60 19.78 -12.72
C LEU A 33 5.51 19.62 -13.79
N LEU A 34 4.25 19.93 -13.46
CA LEU A 34 3.15 19.92 -14.41
C LEU A 34 3.37 20.90 -15.56
N LYS A 35 3.73 22.15 -15.25
CA LYS A 35 4.01 23.19 -16.25
C LYS A 35 5.20 22.81 -17.14
N ALA A 36 6.24 22.17 -16.57
CA ALA A 36 7.39 21.68 -17.31
C ALA A 36 7.01 20.59 -18.34
N GLY A 37 6.02 19.75 -18.04
CA GLY A 37 5.48 18.77 -18.99
C GLY A 37 4.32 19.28 -19.85
N LYS A 38 4.13 20.60 -19.98
CA LYS A 38 3.08 21.27 -20.79
C LYS A 38 1.65 21.06 -20.30
N ALA A 39 1.46 20.70 -19.03
CA ALA A 39 0.14 20.71 -18.44
C ALA A 39 -0.42 22.14 -18.43
N LYS A 40 -1.73 22.28 -18.66
CA LYS A 40 -2.41 23.57 -18.66
C LYS A 40 -3.17 23.76 -17.35
N GLU A 41 -2.76 24.75 -16.58
CA GLU A 41 -3.52 25.20 -15.42
C GLU A 41 -4.80 25.92 -15.89
N VAL A 42 -5.96 25.55 -15.33
CA VAL A 42 -7.25 26.19 -15.62
C VAL A 42 -7.77 26.90 -14.38
N SER A 43 -8.59 27.94 -14.59
CA SER A 43 -9.18 28.73 -13.50
C SER A 43 -10.49 28.17 -12.94
N TYR A 44 -11.08 27.18 -13.62
CA TYR A 44 -12.37 26.58 -13.26
C TYR A 44 -12.27 25.06 -13.37
N ASN A 45 -12.78 24.36 -12.36
CA ASN A 45 -12.83 22.89 -12.31
C ASN A 45 -13.54 22.28 -13.55
N ALA A 46 -14.62 22.89 -14.04
CA ALA A 46 -15.36 22.43 -15.22
C ALA A 46 -14.54 22.37 -16.53
N LEU A 47 -13.40 23.08 -16.59
CA LEU A 47 -12.49 23.07 -17.74
C LEU A 47 -11.28 22.13 -17.52
N ALA A 48 -11.17 21.56 -16.33
CA ALA A 48 -10.10 20.66 -15.96
C ALA A 48 -10.39 19.26 -16.50
N SER A 49 -9.30 18.53 -16.77
CA SER A 49 -9.32 17.09 -16.99
C SER A 49 -9.02 16.33 -15.70
N HIS A 50 -8.27 16.95 -14.78
CA HIS A 50 -7.80 16.35 -13.54
C HIS A 50 -7.84 17.40 -12.43
N ILE A 51 -8.32 17.01 -11.26
CA ILE A 51 -8.27 17.84 -10.05
C ILE A 51 -7.10 17.37 -9.21
N ILE A 52 -6.27 18.29 -8.72
CA ILE A 52 -5.15 17.97 -7.85
C ILE A 52 -5.46 18.46 -6.45
N SER A 53 -5.61 17.52 -5.51
CA SER A 53 -5.84 17.84 -4.11
C SER A 53 -5.23 16.77 -3.20
N GLU A 54 -4.69 17.21 -2.06
CA GLU A 54 -4.27 16.31 -0.99
C GLU A 54 -5.47 15.87 -0.13
N ASP A 55 -6.49 16.72 -0.03
CA ASP A 55 -7.66 16.54 0.83
C ASP A 55 -8.89 16.16 0.00
N GLY A 56 -9.32 14.91 0.13
CA GLY A 56 -10.49 14.37 -0.57
C GLY A 56 -11.82 14.89 -0.02
N ASP A 57 -11.83 15.45 1.19
CA ASP A 57 -13.04 15.92 1.87
C ASP A 57 -13.34 17.41 1.56
N ASN A 58 -12.53 18.05 0.71
CA ASN A 58 -12.77 19.43 0.28
C ASN A 58 -14.06 19.52 -0.57
N PRO A 59 -14.98 20.48 -0.28
CA PRO A 59 -16.20 20.65 -1.06
C PRO A 59 -15.98 20.78 -2.58
N GLU A 60 -14.90 21.44 -3.02
CA GLU A 60 -14.59 21.60 -4.45
C GLU A 60 -14.19 20.27 -5.11
N VAL A 61 -13.58 19.35 -4.35
CA VAL A 61 -13.25 18.00 -4.79
C VAL A 61 -14.52 17.17 -4.98
N GLY A 62 -15.43 17.24 -3.99
CA GLY A 62 -16.73 16.59 -4.06
C GLY A 62 -17.55 17.06 -5.26
N GLU A 63 -17.64 18.37 -5.49
CA GLU A 63 -18.35 18.93 -6.64
C GLU A 63 -17.73 18.49 -7.97
N SER A 64 -16.40 18.57 -8.08
CA SER A 64 -15.69 18.21 -9.32
C SER A 64 -15.92 16.74 -9.70
N ARG A 65 -16.01 15.87 -8.70
CA ARG A 65 -16.27 14.45 -8.87
C ARG A 65 -17.74 14.17 -9.19
N GLU A 66 -18.66 14.66 -8.37
CA GLU A 66 -20.09 14.32 -8.48
C GLU A 66 -20.79 14.98 -9.65
N VAL A 67 -20.39 16.21 -10.00
CA VAL A 67 -21.06 17.01 -11.04
C VAL A 67 -20.43 16.78 -12.41
N PHE A 68 -19.10 16.62 -12.45
CA PHE A 68 -18.34 16.60 -13.70
C PHE A 68 -17.64 15.26 -13.97
N ASP A 69 -17.79 14.26 -13.10
CA ASP A 69 -17.11 12.95 -13.18
C ASP A 69 -15.59 13.09 -13.37
N LEU A 70 -14.98 14.14 -12.80
CA LEU A 70 -13.56 14.42 -12.97
C LEU A 70 -12.72 13.57 -12.01
N PRO A 71 -11.62 12.97 -12.49
CA PRO A 71 -10.68 12.28 -11.63
C PRO A 71 -9.96 13.28 -10.72
N VAL A 72 -9.94 12.96 -9.43
CA VAL A 72 -9.22 13.72 -8.41
C VAL A 72 -7.98 12.92 -8.05
N VAL A 73 -6.81 13.57 -8.04
CA VAL A 73 -5.52 12.93 -7.78
C VAL A 73 -4.70 13.70 -6.74
N LYS A 74 -3.93 12.97 -5.94
CA LYS A 74 -2.96 13.54 -5.01
C LYS A 74 -1.75 14.11 -5.76
N PRO A 75 -1.05 15.10 -5.17
CA PRO A 75 0.20 15.63 -5.70
C PRO A 75 1.27 14.56 -5.96
N SER A 76 1.24 13.46 -5.21
CA SER A 76 2.11 12.30 -5.41
C SER A 76 1.97 11.65 -6.79
N TRP A 77 0.79 11.74 -7.44
CA TRP A 77 0.58 11.25 -8.80
C TRP A 77 1.53 11.92 -9.79
N VAL A 78 1.72 13.23 -9.67
CA VAL A 78 2.62 14.01 -10.53
C VAL A 78 4.06 13.59 -10.29
N ILE A 79 4.49 13.55 -9.02
CA ILE A 79 5.87 13.25 -8.64
C ILE A 79 6.26 11.83 -9.12
N LEU A 80 5.40 10.84 -8.87
CA LEU A 80 5.66 9.47 -9.27
C LEU A 80 5.55 9.29 -10.79
N SER A 81 4.61 9.95 -11.47
CA SER A 81 4.53 9.91 -12.95
C SER A 81 5.81 10.46 -13.59
N VAL A 82 6.35 11.56 -13.05
CA VAL A 82 7.63 12.11 -13.53
C VAL A 82 8.78 11.14 -13.27
N ARG A 83 8.87 10.54 -12.08
CA ARG A 83 9.90 9.55 -11.74
C ARG A 83 9.84 8.31 -12.63
N CYS A 84 8.64 7.83 -12.96
CA CYS A 84 8.44 6.68 -13.83
C CYS A 84 8.60 7.03 -15.31
N GLY A 85 8.68 8.30 -15.68
CA GLY A 85 8.74 8.72 -17.08
C GLY A 85 7.44 8.45 -17.87
N THR A 86 6.33 8.15 -17.19
CA THR A 86 5.03 7.80 -17.80
C THR A 86 3.88 8.31 -16.94
N LEU A 87 2.72 8.57 -17.56
CA LEU A 87 1.50 8.93 -16.83
C LEU A 87 0.96 7.71 -16.08
N LEU A 88 0.95 7.77 -14.76
CA LEU A 88 0.42 6.70 -13.93
C LEU A 88 -1.12 6.70 -13.92
N PRO A 89 -1.77 5.56 -13.63
CA PRO A 89 -3.21 5.50 -13.47
C PRO A 89 -3.71 6.38 -12.32
N VAL A 90 -4.75 7.17 -12.55
CA VAL A 90 -5.29 8.15 -11.58
C VAL A 90 -5.95 7.49 -10.36
N ASN A 91 -6.52 6.29 -10.53
CA ASN A 91 -7.22 5.56 -9.46
C ASN A 91 -6.34 5.30 -8.24
N GLY A 92 -5.04 5.08 -8.46
CA GLY A 92 -4.09 4.79 -7.40
C GLY A 92 -3.77 5.99 -6.50
N PHE A 93 -4.20 7.19 -6.93
CA PHE A 93 -3.83 8.45 -6.33
C PHE A 93 -5.06 9.28 -5.95
N SER A 94 -6.26 8.71 -5.93
CA SER A 94 -7.44 9.44 -5.48
C SER A 94 -7.27 9.90 -4.02
N PRO A 95 -7.54 11.16 -3.67
CA PRO A 95 -7.48 11.62 -2.29
C PRO A 95 -8.64 11.12 -1.42
N GLU A 96 -9.49 10.24 -1.96
CA GLU A 96 -10.61 9.65 -1.25
C GLU A 96 -10.21 9.01 0.09
N SER A 97 -10.90 9.47 1.13
CA SER A 97 -11.00 8.88 2.46
C SER A 97 -11.50 7.42 2.44
N CYS A 98 -12.06 6.97 1.30
CA CYS A 98 -12.57 5.62 1.06
C CYS A 98 -11.52 4.64 0.48
N GLN A 99 -10.28 5.07 0.26
CA GLN A 99 -9.23 4.14 -0.14
C GLN A 99 -8.92 3.15 0.99
N ILE A 100 -8.68 1.89 0.64
CA ILE A 100 -8.54 0.76 1.59
C ILE A 100 -7.47 1.04 2.64
N PHE A 101 -6.33 1.64 2.25
CA PHE A 101 -5.23 1.95 3.14
C PHE A 101 -5.11 3.46 3.46
N PHE A 102 -6.22 4.20 3.39
CA PHE A 102 -6.21 5.61 3.79
C PHE A 102 -5.70 5.78 5.23
N GLY A 103 -4.73 6.69 5.41
CA GLY A 103 -4.07 6.93 6.70
C GLY A 103 -3.06 5.86 7.13
N VAL A 104 -2.85 4.81 6.34
CA VAL A 104 -1.83 3.78 6.61
C VAL A 104 -0.48 4.27 6.14
N THR A 105 0.45 4.40 7.08
CA THR A 105 1.90 4.48 6.81
C THR A 105 2.55 3.16 7.23
N ALA A 106 2.90 2.35 6.23
CA ALA A 106 3.46 1.01 6.37
C ALA A 106 4.99 1.01 6.32
N CYS A 107 5.62 0.18 7.13
CA CYS A 107 7.04 -0.12 7.05
C CYS A 107 7.21 -1.61 6.76
N LEU A 108 7.93 -1.94 5.68
CA LEU A 108 8.20 -3.32 5.28
C LEU A 108 9.54 -3.77 5.89
N SER A 109 9.56 -4.93 6.54
CA SER A 109 10.78 -5.49 7.16
C SER A 109 10.82 -7.01 7.00
N GLN A 110 12.02 -7.56 6.82
CA GLN A 110 12.22 -9.01 6.61
C GLN A 110 11.43 -9.60 5.42
N VAL A 111 11.08 -8.76 4.44
CA VAL A 111 10.43 -9.17 3.19
C VAL A 111 11.48 -9.24 2.07
N SER A 112 11.34 -10.20 1.16
CA SER A 112 12.18 -10.31 -0.04
C SER A 112 12.16 -9.01 -0.86
N SER A 113 13.19 -8.73 -1.66
CA SER A 113 13.22 -7.48 -2.43
C SER A 113 12.12 -7.39 -3.49
N GLU A 114 11.72 -8.54 -4.04
CA GLU A 114 10.66 -8.64 -5.04
C GLU A 114 9.30 -8.38 -4.41
N ASP A 115 8.96 -9.11 -3.35
CA ASP A 115 7.68 -8.96 -2.63
C ASP A 115 7.56 -7.58 -2.00
N ARG A 116 8.67 -7.02 -1.49
CA ARG A 116 8.68 -5.67 -0.95
C ARG A 116 8.27 -4.64 -2.00
N SER A 117 8.73 -4.79 -3.24
CA SER A 117 8.39 -3.87 -4.33
C SER A 117 6.92 -3.99 -4.70
N SER A 118 6.41 -5.22 -4.77
CA SER A 118 4.99 -5.52 -5.02
C SER A 118 4.09 -4.96 -3.93
N LEU A 119 4.35 -5.28 -2.66
CA LEU A 119 3.59 -4.76 -1.50
C LEU A 119 3.63 -3.25 -1.43
N TRP A 120 4.79 -2.63 -1.68
CA TRP A 120 4.91 -1.18 -1.71
C TRP A 120 3.99 -0.58 -2.76
N ALA A 121 4.02 -1.12 -3.98
CA ALA A 121 3.18 -0.66 -5.07
C ALA A 121 1.70 -0.82 -4.72
N LEU A 122 1.30 -1.97 -4.17
CA LEU A 122 -0.09 -2.24 -3.75
C LEU A 122 -0.56 -1.25 -2.68
N ILE A 123 0.19 -1.10 -1.58
CA ILE A 123 -0.18 -0.19 -0.49
C ILE A 123 -0.30 1.24 -1.00
N THR A 124 0.67 1.68 -1.82
CA THR A 124 0.68 3.02 -2.40
C THR A 124 -0.50 3.23 -3.35
N PHE A 125 -0.81 2.22 -4.18
CA PHE A 125 -1.94 2.26 -5.11
C PHE A 125 -3.29 2.33 -4.39
N TYR A 126 -3.43 1.66 -3.25
CA TYR A 126 -4.66 1.70 -2.45
C TYR A 126 -4.64 2.78 -1.37
N GLY A 127 -3.87 3.86 -1.56
CA GLY A 127 -3.95 5.09 -0.77
C GLY A 127 -3.10 5.16 0.47
N GLY A 128 -2.33 4.11 0.77
CA GLY A 128 -1.37 4.07 1.84
C GLY A 128 -0.04 4.73 1.45
N ASN A 129 0.85 4.83 2.43
CA ASN A 129 2.21 5.31 2.25
C ASN A 129 3.19 4.27 2.80
N CYS A 130 4.35 4.15 2.16
CA CYS A 130 5.37 3.18 2.54
C CYS A 130 6.66 3.90 2.93
N GLN A 131 7.32 3.39 3.97
CA GLN A 131 8.60 3.92 4.43
C GLN A 131 9.58 2.82 4.80
N LEU A 132 10.87 3.11 4.63
CA LEU A 132 11.95 2.18 4.93
C LEU A 132 12.35 2.19 6.42
N SER A 133 12.04 3.27 7.14
CA SER A 133 12.47 3.51 8.52
C SER A 133 11.29 3.54 9.48
N LEU A 134 11.42 2.87 10.62
CA LEU A 134 10.39 2.84 11.67
C LEU A 134 10.44 4.12 12.52
N ASN A 135 9.66 5.12 12.16
CA ASN A 135 9.56 6.41 12.86
C ASN A 135 8.19 6.60 13.55
N ASN A 136 7.99 7.76 14.19
CA ASN A 136 6.72 8.10 14.85
C ASN A 136 5.56 8.38 13.87
N LYS A 137 5.81 8.45 12.57
CA LYS A 137 4.76 8.54 11.54
C LYS A 137 4.30 7.15 11.10
N CYS A 138 5.04 6.09 11.44
CA CYS A 138 4.65 4.71 11.15
C CYS A 138 3.38 4.33 11.91
N THR A 139 2.45 3.72 11.19
CA THR A 139 1.20 3.19 11.77
C THR A 139 1.20 1.67 11.73
N HIS A 140 1.76 1.08 10.67
CA HIS A 140 1.76 -0.37 10.45
C HIS A 140 3.19 -0.85 10.17
N LEU A 141 3.58 -1.96 10.78
CA LEU A 141 4.78 -2.71 10.45
C LEU A 141 4.34 -4.02 9.79
N ILE A 142 4.75 -4.21 8.54
CA ILE A 142 4.48 -5.42 7.77
C ILE A 142 5.71 -6.31 7.84
N VAL A 143 5.56 -7.47 8.46
CA VAL A 143 6.64 -8.45 8.68
C VAL A 143 6.06 -9.86 8.49
N PRO A 144 6.73 -10.75 7.74
CA PRO A 144 6.27 -12.13 7.59
C PRO A 144 6.52 -12.93 8.87
N GLU A 145 7.68 -12.75 9.50
CA GLU A 145 8.05 -13.44 10.73
C GLU A 145 8.18 -12.47 11.90
N PRO A 146 7.91 -12.91 13.15
CA PRO A 146 8.08 -12.11 14.37
C PRO A 146 9.56 -11.95 14.76
N LYS A 147 10.42 -11.57 13.81
CA LYS A 147 11.88 -11.47 13.98
C LYS A 147 12.42 -10.09 13.60
N GLY A 148 13.48 -9.68 14.30
CA GLY A 148 14.30 -8.51 13.97
C GLY A 148 14.05 -7.26 14.83
N GLU A 149 15.01 -6.33 14.81
CA GLU A 149 15.02 -5.13 15.65
C GLU A 149 13.80 -4.23 15.45
N LYS A 150 13.31 -4.13 14.21
CA LYS A 150 12.12 -3.34 13.88
C LYS A 150 10.86 -3.92 14.51
N TYR A 151 10.74 -5.24 14.56
CA TYR A 151 9.62 -5.93 15.20
C TYR A 151 9.65 -5.71 16.71
N GLU A 152 10.79 -5.92 17.37
CA GLU A 152 10.93 -5.64 18.81
C GLU A 152 10.65 -4.19 19.16
N CYS A 153 11.07 -3.24 18.32
CA CYS A 153 10.79 -1.83 18.51
C CYS A 153 9.31 -1.49 18.35
N ALA A 154 8.64 -2.11 17.37
CA ALA A 154 7.20 -1.96 17.17
C ALA A 154 6.39 -2.58 18.33
N CYS A 155 6.79 -3.75 18.85
CA CYS A 155 6.16 -4.37 20.02
C CYS A 155 6.22 -3.49 21.27
N LYS A 156 7.28 -2.68 21.41
CA LYS A 156 7.41 -1.71 22.52
C LYS A 156 6.57 -0.44 22.31
N ARG A 157 5.93 -0.27 21.15
CA ARG A 157 5.15 0.92 20.78
C ARG A 157 3.71 0.52 20.48
N ASP A 158 2.82 0.70 21.44
CA ASP A 158 1.38 0.36 21.32
C ASP A 158 0.65 1.06 20.15
N ARG A 159 1.24 2.14 19.61
CA ARG A 159 0.70 2.87 18.46
C ARG A 159 0.93 2.16 17.12
N ILE A 160 1.92 1.28 17.01
CA ILE A 160 2.26 0.60 15.75
C ILE A 160 1.56 -0.76 15.73
N LYS A 161 0.74 -0.99 14.71
CA LYS A 161 0.13 -2.29 14.45
C LYS A 161 1.10 -3.17 13.68
N ILE A 162 1.27 -4.42 14.11
CA ILE A 162 2.16 -5.38 13.46
C ILE A 162 1.28 -6.38 12.73
N VAL A 163 1.49 -6.51 11.43
CA VAL A 163 0.69 -7.36 10.54
C VAL A 163 1.58 -8.16 9.59
N THR A 164 1.07 -9.27 9.06
CA THR A 164 1.69 -10.04 7.98
C THR A 164 1.42 -9.41 6.61
N PRO A 165 2.18 -9.78 5.57
CA PRO A 165 1.86 -9.40 4.18
C PRO A 165 0.43 -9.76 3.75
N ASP A 166 -0.15 -10.84 4.28
CA ASP A 166 -1.50 -11.31 3.93
C ASP A 166 -2.57 -10.28 4.27
N TRP A 167 -2.38 -9.49 5.34
CA TRP A 167 -3.29 -8.40 5.67
C TRP A 167 -3.47 -7.42 4.51
N VAL A 168 -2.40 -7.15 3.75
CA VAL A 168 -2.45 -6.27 2.58
C VAL A 168 -3.23 -6.96 1.46
N LEU A 169 -2.92 -8.22 1.17
CA LEU A 169 -3.54 -8.98 0.08
C LEU A 169 -5.04 -9.18 0.32
N ASP A 170 -5.42 -9.58 1.53
CA ASP A 170 -6.81 -9.82 1.93
C ASP A 170 -7.62 -8.52 1.98
N SER A 171 -7.02 -7.43 2.45
CA SER A 171 -7.68 -6.12 2.42
C SER A 171 -8.00 -5.67 1.00
N ILE A 172 -7.11 -6.00 0.06
CA ILE A 172 -7.30 -5.70 -1.37
C ILE A 172 -8.34 -6.63 -1.99
N ALA A 173 -8.27 -7.93 -1.69
CA ALA A 173 -9.18 -8.94 -2.21
C ALA A 173 -10.64 -8.62 -1.85
N ASP A 174 -10.88 -8.27 -0.58
CA ASP A 174 -12.21 -7.94 -0.07
C ASP A 174 -12.59 -6.46 -0.24
N LYS A 175 -11.70 -5.67 -0.85
CA LYS A 175 -11.86 -4.23 -1.09
C LYS A 175 -12.21 -3.43 0.17
N THR A 176 -11.74 -3.90 1.33
CA THR A 176 -12.03 -3.32 2.64
C THR A 176 -10.82 -3.46 3.55
N LYS A 177 -10.58 -2.47 4.41
CA LYS A 177 -9.46 -2.53 5.34
C LYS A 177 -9.72 -3.63 6.38
N LYS A 178 -8.89 -4.67 6.39
CA LYS A 178 -8.99 -5.76 7.38
C LYS A 178 -8.55 -5.28 8.76
N GLU A 179 -9.09 -5.93 9.80
CA GLU A 179 -8.60 -5.74 11.15
C GLU A 179 -7.17 -6.25 11.27
N GLU A 180 -6.32 -5.55 12.01
CA GLU A 180 -4.89 -5.85 12.08
C GLU A 180 -4.57 -7.00 13.06
N THR A 181 -5.41 -7.20 14.09
CA THR A 181 -5.19 -8.19 15.15
C THR A 181 -5.04 -9.64 14.67
N PRO A 182 -5.91 -10.17 13.77
CA PRO A 182 -5.79 -11.58 13.32
C PRO A 182 -4.55 -11.84 12.46
N TYR A 183 -3.97 -10.79 11.86
CA TYR A 183 -2.79 -10.91 11.00
C TYR A 183 -1.49 -10.70 11.77
N HIS A 184 -1.48 -10.88 13.09
CA HIS A 184 -0.23 -10.75 13.84
C HIS A 184 0.71 -11.90 13.47
N PRO A 185 2.02 -11.66 13.17
CA PRO A 185 2.96 -12.72 12.76
C PRO A 185 3.19 -13.85 13.79
N ARG A 186 2.64 -13.72 15.00
CA ARG A 186 2.67 -14.76 16.05
C ARG A 186 1.46 -15.69 16.00
N LEU A 187 0.49 -15.39 15.15
CA LEU A 187 -0.72 -16.17 14.91
C LEU A 187 -0.62 -16.96 13.60
N ILE A 188 0.51 -16.90 12.90
CA ILE A 188 0.83 -17.84 11.83
C ILE A 188 1.06 -19.18 12.50
N ILE A 189 0.01 -20.01 12.50
CA ILE A 189 0.14 -21.44 12.72
C ILE A 189 0.64 -21.95 11.37
N TYR A 190 1.90 -22.37 11.31
CA TYR A 190 2.37 -23.10 10.14
C TYR A 190 1.65 -24.45 10.17
N GLU A 191 1.26 -24.96 9.01
CA GLU A 191 0.64 -26.29 8.79
C GLU A 191 1.50 -27.47 9.31
N GLU A 192 2.55 -27.23 10.11
CA GLU A 192 3.29 -28.25 10.88
C GLU A 192 2.36 -29.05 11.81
N GLU A 193 1.28 -28.45 12.34
CA GLU A 193 0.26 -29.23 13.09
C GLU A 193 -0.54 -30.18 12.17
N GLU A 194 -0.82 -29.82 10.91
CA GLU A 194 -1.53 -30.72 9.99
C GLU A 194 -0.59 -31.84 9.48
N GLU A 195 0.69 -31.55 9.20
CA GLU A 195 1.68 -32.57 8.82
C GLU A 195 2.03 -33.51 10.00
N GLU A 196 2.17 -33.01 11.23
CA GLU A 196 2.39 -33.85 12.43
C GLU A 196 1.16 -34.71 12.77
N GLU A 197 -0.07 -34.19 12.61
CA GLU A 197 -1.30 -34.98 12.77
C GLU A 197 -1.43 -36.07 11.69
N GLU A 198 -1.10 -35.78 10.42
CA GLU A 198 -1.09 -36.78 9.34
C GLU A 198 -0.02 -37.87 9.57
N GLU A 199 1.19 -37.51 10.02
CA GLU A 199 2.25 -38.48 10.35
C GLU A 199 1.89 -39.35 11.58
N GLU A 200 1.29 -38.79 12.63
CA GLU A 200 0.82 -39.55 13.80
C GLU A 200 -0.34 -40.51 13.45
N GLU A 201 -1.26 -40.10 12.56
CA GLU A 201 -2.33 -40.98 12.08
C GLU A 201 -1.79 -42.13 11.21
N GLU A 202 -0.83 -41.87 10.31
CA GLU A 202 -0.19 -42.92 9.50
C GLU A 202 0.61 -43.93 10.34
N GLU A 203 1.34 -43.46 11.38
CA GLU A 203 2.07 -44.36 12.29
C GLU A 203 1.12 -45.24 13.12
N ALA A 204 0.00 -44.68 13.60
CA ALA A 204 -1.00 -45.42 14.37
C ALA A 204 -1.70 -46.52 13.54
N GLU A 205 -2.02 -46.25 12.28
CA GLU A 205 -2.61 -47.26 11.37
C GLU A 205 -1.64 -48.41 11.07
N HIS A 206 -0.34 -48.12 11.01
CA HIS A 206 0.69 -49.12 10.74
C HIS A 206 0.91 -50.08 11.93
N GLU A 207 0.87 -49.56 13.17
CA GLU A 207 0.98 -50.39 14.38
C GLU A 207 -0.23 -51.32 14.60
N GLU A 208 -1.45 -50.86 14.29
CA GLU A 208 -2.65 -51.70 14.43
C GLU A 208 -2.65 -52.89 13.46
N GLN A 209 -2.17 -52.72 12.23
CA GLN A 209 -2.09 -53.79 11.23
C GLN A 209 -1.07 -54.88 11.61
N ASP A 210 0.07 -54.50 12.19
CA ASP A 210 1.08 -55.45 12.65
C ASP A 210 0.58 -56.27 13.85
N SER A 211 -0.18 -55.66 14.77
CA SER A 211 -0.76 -56.35 15.93
C SER A 211 -1.81 -57.41 15.56
N GLN A 212 -2.58 -57.18 14.49
CA GLN A 212 -3.60 -58.13 14.02
C GLN A 212 -3.00 -59.33 13.28
N ASN A 213 -1.84 -59.14 12.63
CA ASN A 213 -1.12 -60.21 11.93
C ASN A 213 -0.39 -61.16 12.90
N GLU A 214 0.10 -60.67 14.03
CA GLU A 214 0.72 -61.52 15.06
C GLU A 214 -0.29 -62.36 15.86
N ALA A 215 -1.55 -61.92 15.97
CA ALA A 215 -2.60 -62.67 16.67
C ALA A 215 -3.19 -63.85 15.87
N SER A 216 -2.82 -64.00 14.59
CA SER A 216 -3.37 -65.01 13.67
C SER A 216 -2.38 -66.11 13.26
N THR A 217 -1.16 -66.14 13.81
CA THR A 217 -0.13 -67.19 13.57
C THR A 217 0.05 -68.08 14.80
#